data_AF-A0A2P5BWC2-F1
#
_entry.id   AF-A0A2P5BWC2-F1
#
_cell.length_a   1.000
_cell.length_b   1.000
_cell.length_c   1.000
_cell.angle_alpha   90.00
_cell.angle_beta   90.00
_cell.angle_gamma   90.00
#
_symmetry.space_group_name_H-M   'P 1'
#
loop_
_entity.id
_entity.type
_entity.pdbx_description
1 polymer ?
#
loop_
_entity_poly.entity_id
_entity_poly.type
_entity_poly.pdbx_seq_one_letter_code
_entity_poly.pdbx_strand_id
1 'polypeptide(L)'
;MNGRWDAFRRTSNKAKFLWDNQFTDYAKRYTDHFQRGWAEVDKVYYPLNIGSNHWVLVQIDLPAHILTVYDSNQALYDDAHVEQAMRPMMKMLPYILLNVEGVTDRADLDLTTTMKPRDFDVRRLLPNVVPQTAKR
;
A
#
# COMPACT_ATOMS: atom_id res chain seq x y z
N MET A 1 7.50 1.24 -1.49
CA MET A 1 6.70 0.20 -2.17
C MET A 1 6.89 0.20 -3.69
N ASN A 2 6.79 1.34 -4.38
CA ASN A 2 6.83 1.39 -5.86
C ASN A 2 8.10 0.82 -6.50
N GLY A 3 9.28 1.00 -5.89
CA GLY A 3 10.55 0.45 -6.42
C GLY A 3 10.64 -1.08 -6.47
N ARG A 4 9.74 -1.81 -5.79
CA ARG A 4 9.69 -3.29 -5.81
C ARG A 4 8.59 -3.84 -6.72
N TRP A 5 7.78 -2.98 -7.35
CA TRP A 5 6.61 -3.37 -8.13
C TRP A 5 6.97 -4.28 -9.31
N ASP A 6 7.99 -3.92 -10.09
CA ASP A 6 8.37 -4.70 -11.27
C ASP A 6 8.90 -6.09 -10.91
N ALA A 7 9.73 -6.16 -9.86
CA ALA A 7 10.20 -7.43 -9.32
C ALA A 7 9.02 -8.27 -8.84
N PHE A 8 8.15 -7.70 -8.00
CA PHE A 8 6.96 -8.38 -7.50
C PHE A 8 6.08 -8.89 -8.64
N ARG A 9 5.82 -8.07 -9.66
CA ARG A 9 4.99 -8.42 -10.82
C ARG A 9 5.56 -9.60 -11.62
N ARG A 10 6.88 -9.75 -11.70
CA ARG A 10 7.54 -10.85 -12.42
C ARG A 10 7.65 -12.14 -11.60
N THR A 11 7.58 -12.08 -10.27
CA THR A 11 7.65 -13.28 -9.41
C THR A 11 6.45 -14.20 -9.67
N SER A 12 6.67 -15.49 -9.90
CA SER A 12 5.57 -16.46 -10.09
C SER A 12 4.79 -16.69 -8.79
N ASN A 13 5.48 -17.03 -7.70
CA ASN A 13 4.87 -17.18 -6.38
C ASN A 13 5.00 -15.89 -5.56
N LYS A 14 3.92 -15.09 -5.54
CA LYS A 14 3.85 -13.81 -4.82
C LYS A 14 3.93 -13.93 -3.29
N ALA A 15 3.48 -15.03 -2.71
CA ALA A 15 3.57 -15.26 -1.26
C ALA A 15 5.03 -15.42 -0.80
N LYS A 16 5.88 -15.97 -1.67
CA LYS A 16 7.32 -16.14 -1.44
C LYS A 16 8.15 -14.93 -1.88
N PHE A 17 7.51 -13.82 -2.25
CA PHE A 17 8.23 -12.61 -2.60
C PHE A 17 9.03 -12.08 -1.41
N LEU A 18 10.33 -11.85 -1.61
CA LEU A 18 11.20 -11.31 -0.59
C LEU A 18 11.05 -9.79 -0.53
N TRP A 19 10.46 -9.32 0.56
CA TRP A 19 10.32 -7.90 0.86
C TRP A 19 11.64 -7.31 1.35
N ASP A 20 11.79 -6.00 1.20
CA ASP A 20 12.91 -5.27 1.78
C ASP A 20 12.80 -5.24 3.30
N ASN A 21 13.91 -5.52 3.99
CA ASN A 21 13.99 -5.55 5.44
C ASN A 21 13.49 -4.22 6.02
N GLN A 22 13.91 -3.08 5.48
CA GLN A 22 13.52 -1.77 6.02
C GLN A 22 11.99 -1.59 6.10
N PHE A 23 11.26 -2.08 5.10
CA PHE A 23 9.81 -1.95 5.05
C PHE A 23 9.12 -2.96 5.98
N THR A 24 9.56 -4.22 5.95
CA THR A 24 8.99 -5.24 6.86
C THR A 24 9.31 -4.97 8.31
N ASP A 25 10.48 -4.40 8.61
CA ASP A 25 10.89 -4.05 9.96
C ASP A 25 10.05 -2.90 10.51
N TYR A 26 9.73 -1.92 9.66
CA TYR A 26 8.74 -0.89 10.00
C TYR A 26 7.36 -1.50 10.30
N ALA A 27 6.87 -2.36 9.41
CA ALA A 27 5.54 -2.93 9.55
C ALA A 27 5.41 -3.90 10.74
N LYS A 28 6.48 -4.62 11.07
CA LYS A 28 6.55 -5.61 12.16
C LYS A 28 7.08 -5.05 13.47
N ARG A 29 7.50 -3.79 13.50
CA ARG A 29 8.11 -3.15 14.67
C ARG A 29 9.39 -3.87 15.15
N TYR A 30 10.21 -4.36 14.21
CA TYR A 30 11.49 -5.00 14.56
C TYR A 30 12.61 -4.01 14.90
N THR A 31 12.37 -2.71 14.76
CA THR A 31 13.28 -1.69 15.26
C THR A 31 12.64 -0.91 16.40
N ASP A 32 13.44 -0.67 17.45
CA ASP A 32 13.04 -0.22 18.78
C ASP A 32 12.39 1.19 18.83
N HIS A 33 12.25 1.86 17.70
CA HIS A 33 11.78 3.24 17.59
C HIS A 33 10.32 3.37 17.13
N PHE A 34 9.64 2.26 16.79
CA PHE A 34 8.24 2.30 16.36
C PHE A 34 7.29 1.90 17.51
N GLN A 35 6.24 2.70 17.72
CA GLN A 35 5.33 2.51 18.87
C GLN A 35 4.39 1.30 18.71
N ARG A 36 3.98 0.96 17.48
CA ARG A 36 3.05 -0.14 17.18
C ARG A 36 3.35 -0.74 15.81
N GLY A 37 3.28 -2.07 15.70
CA GLY A 37 3.29 -2.76 14.41
C GLY A 37 1.96 -2.62 13.66
N TRP A 38 1.94 -2.96 12.38
CA TRP A 38 0.72 -2.87 11.56
C TRP A 38 -0.36 -3.87 12.01
N ALA A 39 0.02 -4.95 12.70
CA ALA A 39 -0.92 -5.88 13.32
C ALA A 39 -1.67 -5.28 14.54
N GLU A 40 -1.23 -4.12 15.04
CA GLU A 40 -1.78 -3.47 16.25
C GLU A 40 -2.56 -2.18 15.94
N VAL A 41 -2.78 -1.87 14.67
CA VAL A 41 -3.46 -0.64 14.22
C VAL A 41 -4.43 -0.93 13.09
N ASP A 42 -5.51 -0.15 13.01
CA ASP A 42 -6.47 -0.28 11.91
C ASP A 42 -6.04 0.52 10.67
N LYS A 43 -5.29 1.61 10.88
CA LYS A 43 -4.99 2.60 9.84
C LYS A 43 -3.52 2.97 9.83
N VAL A 44 -2.97 3.05 8.61
CA VAL A 44 -1.61 3.53 8.36
C VAL A 44 -1.66 4.71 7.40
N TYR A 45 -0.89 5.75 7.69
CA TYR A 45 -0.77 6.93 6.83
C TYR A 45 0.56 6.90 6.08
N TYR A 46 0.51 7.04 4.76
CA TYR A 46 1.66 6.95 3.88
C TYR A 46 1.68 8.12 2.88
N PRO A 47 2.71 8.98 2.90
CA PRO A 47 2.88 9.99 1.86
C PRO A 47 3.38 9.32 0.57
N LEU A 48 2.70 9.59 -0.54
CA LEU A 48 3.08 9.11 -1.86
C LEU A 48 3.42 10.29 -2.76
N ASN A 49 4.59 10.23 -3.40
CA ASN A 49 4.93 11.14 -4.47
C ASN A 49 4.55 10.51 -5.83
N ILE A 50 3.66 11.17 -6.55
CA ILE A 50 3.22 10.82 -7.90
C ILE A 50 4.03 11.63 -8.90
N GLY A 51 4.68 10.93 -9.83
CA GLY A 51 5.41 11.55 -10.94
C GLY A 51 6.62 12.40 -10.54
N SER A 52 7.18 12.19 -9.34
CA SER A 52 8.28 12.99 -8.78
C SER A 52 7.94 14.48 -8.60
N ASN A 53 6.65 14.83 -8.58
CA ASN A 53 6.18 16.21 -8.63
C ASN A 53 5.05 16.51 -7.63
N HIS A 54 4.15 15.54 -7.41
CA HIS A 54 2.93 15.76 -6.62
C HIS A 54 2.87 14.86 -5.41
N TRP A 55 2.74 15.43 -4.22
CA TRP A 55 2.57 14.65 -3.01
C TRP A 55 1.09 14.51 -2.65
N VAL A 56 0.67 13.27 -2.42
CA VAL A 56 -0.65 12.94 -1.86
C VAL A 56 -0.45 12.19 -0.55
N LEU A 57 -1.42 12.32 0.36
CA LEU A 57 -1.48 11.48 1.55
C LEU A 57 -2.39 10.28 1.27
N VAL A 58 -1.90 9.07 1.55
CA VAL A 58 -2.68 7.83 1.47
C VAL A 58 -3.01 7.36 2.88
N GLN A 59 -4.29 7.19 3.18
CA GLN A 59 -4.72 6.41 4.34
C GLN A 59 -4.99 4.98 3.89
N ILE A 60 -4.29 4.03 4.50
CA ILE A 60 -4.47 2.59 4.32
C ILE A 60 -5.37 2.12 5.47
N ASP A 61 -6.59 1.71 5.14
CA ASP A 61 -7.51 1.04 6.07
C ASP A 61 -7.30 -0.46 5.95
N LEU A 62 -6.59 -1.05 6.92
CA LEU A 62 -6.13 -2.43 6.86
C LEU A 62 -7.31 -3.42 6.92
N PRO A 63 -8.26 -3.32 7.88
CA PRO A 63 -9.41 -4.24 7.92
C PRO A 63 -10.33 -4.10 6.71
N ALA A 64 -10.55 -2.89 6.21
CA ALA A 64 -11.46 -2.66 5.08
C ALA A 64 -10.85 -3.00 3.72
N HIS A 65 -9.52 -3.16 3.63
CA HIS A 65 -8.78 -3.26 2.37
C HIS A 65 -9.00 -2.02 1.46
N ILE A 66 -9.01 -0.81 2.03
CA ILE A 66 -9.27 0.43 1.29
C ILE A 66 -8.09 1.41 1.40
N LEU A 67 -7.66 1.93 0.26
CA LEU A 67 -6.74 3.05 0.12
C LEU A 67 -7.55 4.33 -0.14
N THR A 68 -7.52 5.28 0.79
CA THR A 68 -8.16 6.59 0.62
C THR A 68 -7.09 7.63 0.34
N VAL A 69 -7.16 8.27 -0.84
CA VAL A 69 -6.19 9.28 -1.29
C VAL A 69 -6.72 10.68 -0.99
N TYR A 70 -5.94 11.42 -0.21
CA TYR A 70 -6.11 12.83 0.08
C TYR A 70 -5.23 13.62 -0.89
N ASP A 71 -5.88 14.26 -1.86
CA ASP A 71 -5.21 15.01 -2.91
C ASP A 71 -5.63 16.48 -2.89
N SER A 72 -4.66 17.34 -2.62
CA SER A 72 -4.81 18.80 -2.49
C SER A 72 -4.63 19.56 -3.80
N ASN A 73 -4.36 18.88 -4.92
CA ASN A 73 -4.30 19.50 -6.25
C ASN A 73 -4.82 18.55 -7.32
N GLN A 74 -6.14 18.36 -7.34
CA GLN A 74 -6.77 17.40 -8.25
C GLN A 74 -6.75 17.83 -9.72
N ALA A 75 -6.41 19.09 -10.00
CA ALA A 75 -6.25 19.57 -11.36
C ALA A 75 -4.99 19.03 -12.06
N LEU A 76 -4.02 18.49 -11.31
CA LEU A 76 -2.75 18.04 -11.86
C LEU A 76 -2.82 16.65 -12.50
N TYR A 77 -3.56 15.73 -11.87
CA TYR A 77 -3.74 14.36 -12.35
C TYR A 77 -5.20 13.94 -12.21
N ASP A 78 -5.73 13.30 -13.25
CA ASP A 78 -7.06 12.68 -13.19
C ASP A 78 -7.06 11.41 -12.33
N ASP A 79 -8.25 10.86 -12.09
CA ASP A 79 -8.41 9.71 -11.21
C ASP A 79 -7.74 8.44 -11.76
N ALA A 80 -7.70 8.26 -13.08
CA ALA A 80 -7.04 7.11 -13.71
C ALA A 80 -5.52 7.15 -13.51
N HIS A 81 -4.91 8.33 -13.60
CA HIS A 81 -3.48 8.53 -13.31
C HIS A 81 -3.17 8.24 -11.83
N VAL A 82 -4.03 8.71 -10.91
CA VAL A 82 -3.86 8.43 -9.48
C VAL A 82 -4.02 6.93 -9.20
N GLU A 83 -5.05 6.28 -9.74
CA GLU A 83 -5.26 4.83 -9.60
C GLU A 83 -4.06 4.04 -10.14
N GLN A 84 -3.54 4.41 -11.30
CA GLN A 84 -2.36 3.77 -11.89
C GLN A 84 -1.12 3.93 -11.00
N ALA A 85 -0.94 5.11 -10.37
CA ALA A 85 0.14 5.33 -9.40
C ALA A 85 -0.04 4.52 -8.10
N MET A 86 -1.28 4.24 -7.70
CA MET A 86 -1.64 3.45 -6.52
C MET A 86 -1.60 1.94 -6.76
N ARG A 87 -1.65 1.50 -8.02
CA ARG A 87 -1.71 0.09 -8.42
C ARG A 87 -0.65 -0.81 -7.76
N PRO A 88 0.62 -0.40 -7.59
CA PRO A 88 1.59 -1.19 -6.83
C PRO A 88 1.12 -1.48 -5.40
N MET A 89 0.66 -0.45 -4.67
CA MET A 89 0.19 -0.62 -3.29
C MET A 89 -1.04 -1.53 -3.26
N MET A 90 -2.00 -1.32 -4.16
CA MET A 90 -3.24 -2.12 -4.24
C MET A 90 -2.96 -3.63 -4.34
N LYS A 91 -1.95 -4.00 -5.14
CA LYS A 91 -1.60 -5.39 -5.41
C LYS A 91 -0.57 -5.98 -4.45
N MET A 92 0.30 -5.17 -3.87
CA MET A 92 1.41 -5.64 -3.02
C MET A 92 1.03 -5.73 -1.54
N LEU A 93 0.20 -4.80 -1.04
CA LEU A 93 -0.19 -4.73 0.37
C LEU A 93 -0.76 -6.03 0.94
N PRO A 94 -1.69 -6.76 0.27
CA PRO A 94 -2.22 -8.00 0.81
C PRO A 94 -1.12 -9.04 1.11
N TYR A 95 -0.12 -9.13 0.24
CA TYR A 95 0.98 -10.07 0.39
C TYR A 95 1.99 -9.61 1.45
N ILE A 96 2.13 -8.31 1.64
CA ILE A 96 2.89 -7.74 2.77
C ILE A 96 2.20 -8.10 4.09
N LEU A 97 0.88 -8.00 4.19
CA LEU A 97 0.17 -8.29 5.42
C LEU A 97 0.29 -9.76 5.83
N LEU A 98 0.24 -10.69 4.87
CA LEU A 98 0.60 -12.10 5.12
C LEU A 98 2.00 -12.26 5.74
N ASN A 99 2.94 -11.38 5.38
CA ASN A 99 4.28 -11.41 5.94
C ASN A 99 4.33 -10.83 7.36
N VAL A 100 3.50 -9.83 7.67
CA VAL A 100 3.47 -9.07 8.93
C VAL A 100 2.68 -9.78 10.03
N GLU A 101 1.52 -10.34 9.70
CA GLU A 101 0.65 -11.09 10.63
C GLU A 101 1.23 -12.44 11.04
N GLY A 102 2.43 -12.77 10.56
CA GLY A 102 3.18 -13.93 11.02
C GLY A 102 2.55 -15.25 10.59
N VAL A 103 2.10 -15.37 9.33
CA VAL A 103 1.75 -16.69 8.78
C VAL A 103 2.96 -17.61 8.94
N THR A 104 2.83 -18.54 9.88
CA THR A 104 3.94 -19.24 10.55
C THR A 104 4.64 -20.25 9.67
N ASP A 105 4.01 -20.68 8.58
CA ASP A 105 4.64 -21.59 7.63
C ASP A 105 4.39 -21.16 6.17
N ARG A 106 5.42 -20.56 5.56
CA ARG A 106 5.41 -20.09 4.17
C ARG A 106 5.74 -21.22 3.19
N ALA A 107 6.23 -22.35 3.68
CA ALA A 107 6.46 -23.54 2.85
C ALA A 107 5.14 -24.09 2.32
N ASP A 108 4.08 -24.00 3.14
CA ASP A 108 2.74 -24.53 2.87
C ASP A 108 1.78 -23.56 2.17
N LEU A 109 2.13 -22.27 2.08
CA LEU A 109 1.39 -21.27 1.30
C LEU A 109 1.63 -21.47 -0.20
N ASP A 110 1.05 -22.53 -0.74
CA ASP A 110 0.83 -22.66 -2.17
C ASP A 110 -0.46 -21.91 -2.54
N LEU A 111 -0.30 -20.64 -2.94
CA LEU A 111 -1.42 -19.82 -3.43
C LEU A 111 -1.95 -20.27 -4.81
N THR A 112 -1.43 -21.37 -5.38
CA THR A 112 -2.08 -22.04 -6.52
C THR A 112 -3.26 -22.91 -6.08
N THR A 113 -3.30 -23.32 -4.80
CA THR A 113 -4.37 -24.09 -4.16
C THR A 113 -5.11 -23.31 -3.07
N THR A 114 -4.48 -22.29 -2.48
CA THR A 114 -5.08 -21.38 -1.49
C THR A 114 -5.53 -20.07 -2.16
N MET A 115 -6.71 -19.56 -1.80
CA MET A 115 -7.32 -18.39 -2.44
C MET A 115 -6.41 -17.16 -2.40
N LYS A 116 -6.15 -16.54 -3.57
CA LYS A 116 -5.37 -15.30 -3.70
C LYS A 116 -5.91 -14.23 -2.73
N PRO A 117 -5.05 -13.53 -1.96
CA PRO A 117 -5.48 -12.42 -1.12
C PRO A 117 -6.23 -11.36 -1.93
N ARG A 118 -7.29 -10.80 -1.34
CA ARG A 118 -8.07 -9.71 -1.94
C ARG A 118 -7.17 -8.47 -2.10
N ASP A 119 -7.12 -7.94 -3.31
CA ASP A 119 -6.43 -6.67 -3.59
C ASP A 119 -7.11 -5.51 -2.86
N PHE A 120 -6.38 -4.46 -2.51
CA PHE A 120 -6.99 -3.27 -1.92
C PHE A 120 -7.72 -2.47 -3.00
N ASP A 121 -8.88 -1.91 -2.62
CA ASP A 121 -9.60 -0.93 -3.42
C ASP A 121 -9.01 0.45 -3.19
N VAL A 122 -9.09 1.33 -4.19
CA VAL A 122 -8.63 2.73 -4.08
C VAL A 122 -9.79 3.68 -4.30
N ARG A 123 -9.82 4.75 -3.52
CA ARG A 123 -10.71 5.90 -3.74
C ARG A 123 -9.97 7.20 -3.50
N ARG A 124 -10.22 8.18 -4.34
CA ARG A 124 -9.78 9.57 -4.13
C ARG A 124 -10.92 10.35 -3.50
N LEU A 125 -10.63 11.14 -2.48
CA LEU A 125 -11.65 12.01 -1.90
C LEU A 125 -12.03 13.12 -2.87
N LEU A 126 -13.30 13.54 -2.84
CA LEU A 126 -13.79 14.58 -3.73
C LEU A 126 -13.13 15.95 -3.43
N PRO A 127 -13.01 16.84 -4.43
CA PRO A 127 -12.38 18.16 -4.26
C PRO A 127 -13.04 19.06 -3.21
N ASN A 128 -14.32 18.85 -2.91
CA ASN A 128 -15.03 19.61 -1.87
C ASN A 128 -14.76 19.10 -0.44
N VAL A 129 -14.16 17.91 -0.30
CA VAL A 129 -13.80 17.31 0.99
C VAL A 129 -12.38 17.67 1.40
N VAL A 130 -11.46 17.76 0.43
CA VAL A 130 -10.04 18.08 0.65
C VAL A 130 -9.76 19.49 0.12
N PRO A 131 -9.26 20.43 0.93
CA PRO A 131 -8.89 21.76 0.46
C PRO A 131 -7.99 21.70 -0.77
N GLN A 132 -8.41 22.36 -1.85
CA GLN A 132 -7.68 22.39 -3.10
C GLN A 132 -6.76 23.61 -3.17
N THR A 133 -5.59 23.41 -3.78
CA THR A 133 -4.65 24.48 -4.07
C THR A 133 -5.32 25.45 -5.05
N ALA A 134 -5.41 26.73 -4.66
CA ALA A 134 -5.93 27.76 -5.55
C ALA A 134 -5.02 27.88 -6.78
N LYS A 135 -5.62 27.95 -7.97
CA LYS A 135 -4.88 28.35 -9.17
C LYS A 135 -4.36 29.77 -8.93
N ARG A 136 -3.04 29.93 -8.91
CA ARG A 136 -2.40 31.25 -8.95
C ARG A 136 -2.53 31.86 -10.34
#